data_AF-A0AAI9DAB8-F1
#
_entry.id   AF-A0AAI9DAB8-F1
#
_cell.length_a   1.000
_cell.length_b   1.000
_cell.length_c   1.000
_cell.angle_alpha   90.00
_cell.angle_beta   90.00
_cell.angle_gamma   90.00
#
_symmetry.space_group_name_H-M   'P 1'
#
loop_
_entity.id
_entity.type
_entity.pdbx_description
1 polymer ?
#
loop_
_entity_poly.entity_id
_entity_poly.type
_entity_poly.pdbx_seq_one_letter_code
_entity_poly.pdbx_strand_id
1 'polypeptide(L)' 'MRNPQPNDFYTHKNNGETVKVLSVQFNRVTFQRDGFDSPVIVPLSQFSNEYIYAGRA' A
#
# COMPACT_ATOMS: atom_id res chain seq x y z
N MET A 1 10.72 8.08 5.95
CA MET A 1 9.59 7.22 5.50
C MET A 1 10.19 6.08 4.70
N ARG A 2 9.81 4.84 4.99
CA ARG A 2 10.32 3.65 4.29
C ARG A 2 9.62 3.54 2.94
N ASN A 3 10.38 3.31 1.86
CA ASN A 3 9.77 3.01 0.57
C ASN A 3 9.03 1.65 0.65
N PRO A 4 7.76 1.58 0.24
CA PRO A 4 7.00 0.34 0.19
C PRO A 4 7.72 -0.69 -0.66
N GLN A 5 7.70 -1.93 -0.19
CA GLN A 5 8.24 -3.08 -0.90
C GLN A 5 7.11 -4.06 -1.26
N PRO A 6 7.26 -4.82 -2.35
CA PRO A 6 6.38 -5.95 -2.63
C PRO A 6 6.23 -6.86 -1.41
N ASN A 7 5.01 -7.30 -1.13
CA ASN A 7 4.58 -8.09 0.02
C ASN A 7 4.59 -7.40 1.39
N ASP A 8 4.94 -6.10 1.47
CA ASP A 8 4.72 -5.33 2.70
C ASP A 8 3.23 -5.05 2.91
N PHE A 9 2.81 -5.00 4.18
CA PHE A 9 1.46 -4.64 4.59
C PHE A 9 1.42 -3.21 5.11
N TYR A 10 0.36 -2.49 4.76
CA TYR A 10 0.16 -1.08 5.07
C TYR A 10 -1.27 -0.84 5.52
N THR A 11 -1.46 0.04 6.49
CA THR A 11 -2.78 0.45 6.96
C THR A 11 -3.06 1.89 6.54
N HIS A 12 -4.21 2.13 5.94
CA HIS A 12 -4.61 3.46 5.51
C HIS A 12 -5.03 4.32 6.72
N LYS A 13 -4.52 5.56 6.77
CA LYS A 13 -4.62 6.44 7.94
C LYS A 13 -6.04 6.78 8.37
N ASN A 14 -6.96 6.93 7.42
CA ASN A 14 -8.29 7.49 7.69
C ASN A 14 -9.38 6.45 7.96
N ASN A 15 -9.24 5.22 7.43
CA ASN A 15 -10.27 4.19 7.50
C ASN A 15 -9.78 2.89 8.18
N GLY A 16 -8.50 2.79 8.52
CA GLY A 16 -7.93 1.59 9.17
C GLY A 16 -7.81 0.37 8.25
N GLU A 17 -8.04 0.54 6.94
CA GLU A 17 -8.00 -0.55 5.98
C GLU A 17 -6.56 -1.04 5.77
N THR A 18 -6.36 -2.36 5.85
CA THR A 18 -5.05 -2.97 5.60
C THR A 18 -4.95 -3.44 4.16
N VAL A 19 -3.84 -3.09 3.51
CA VAL A 19 -3.54 -3.38 2.12
C VAL A 19 -2.21 -4.08 2.00
N LYS A 20 -2.09 -4.97 0.99
CA LYS A 20 -0.85 -5.65 0.65
C LYS A 20 -0.24 -5.04 -0.60
N VAL A 21 0.99 -4.56 -0.52
CA VAL A 21 1.73 -4.08 -1.70
C VAL A 21 2.05 -5.29 -2.59
N LEU A 22 1.67 -5.21 -3.85
CA LEU A 22 1.96 -6.24 -4.86
C LEU A 22 3.24 -5.89 -5.64
N SER A 23 3.40 -4.63 -6.03
CA SER A 23 4.56 -4.16 -6.77
C SER A 23 4.79 -2.66 -6.60
N VAL A 24 6.04 -2.23 -6.78
CA VAL A 24 6.42 -0.81 -6.83
C VAL A 24 7.30 -0.61 -8.06
N GLN A 25 6.78 0.11 -9.07
CA GLN A 25 7.45 0.35 -10.35
C GLN A 25 7.10 1.75 -10.87
N PHE A 26 8.03 2.40 -11.58
CA PHE A 26 7.81 3.72 -12.20
C PHE A 26 7.21 4.78 -11.26
N ASN A 27 7.67 4.84 -10.00
CA ASN A 27 7.13 5.71 -8.94
C ASN A 27 5.63 5.52 -8.64
N ARG A 28 5.12 4.31 -8.89
CA ARG A 28 3.75 3.89 -8.57
C ARG A 28 3.76 2.65 -7.71
N VAL A 29 2.79 2.56 -6.81
CA VAL A 29 2.56 1.42 -5.92
C VAL A 29 1.28 0.74 -6.37
N THR A 30 1.38 -0.55 -6.66
CA THR A 30 0.23 -1.43 -6.90
C THR A 30 -0.02 -2.23 -5.63
N PHE A 31 -1.23 -2.20 -5.10
CA PHE A 31 -1.58 -2.91 -3.87
C PHE A 31 -2.96 -3.55 -3.97
N GLN A 32 -3.16 -4.64 -3.24
CA GLN A 32 -4.45 -5.29 -3.07
C GLN A 32 -5.10 -4.82 -1.77
N ARG A 33 -6.38 -4.48 -1.84
CA ARG A 33 -7.23 -4.22 -0.67
C ARG A 33 -7.91 -5.51 -0.24
N ASP A 34 -8.08 -5.69 1.06
CA ASP A 34 -8.80 -6.85 1.58
C ASP A 34 -10.29 -6.74 1.21
N GLY A 35 -10.87 -7.82 0.68
CA GLY A 35 -12.26 -7.85 0.22
C GLY A 35 -12.57 -7.19 -1.13
N PHE A 36 -11.56 -6.72 -1.88
CA PHE A 36 -11.72 -6.24 -3.26
C PHE A 36 -11.00 -7.17 -4.23
N ASP A 37 -11.60 -7.42 -5.41
CA ASP A 37 -11.01 -8.32 -6.41
C ASP A 37 -9.89 -7.67 -7.23
N SER A 38 -9.94 -6.35 -7.42
CA SER A 38 -9.01 -5.63 -8.31
C SER A 38 -7.95 -4.85 -7.53
N PRO A 39 -6.66 -4.94 -7.92
CA PRO A 39 -5.61 -4.14 -7.32
C PRO A 39 -5.77 -2.66 -7.68
N VAL A 40 -5.28 -1.81 -6.77
CA VAL A 40 -5.29 -0.35 -6.92
C VAL A 40 -3.88 0.13 -7.21
N ILE A 41 -3.75 1.11 -8.10
CA ILE A 41 -2.47 1.71 -8.49
C ILE A 41 -2.52 3.19 -8.13
N VAL A 42 -1.55 3.66 -7.33
CA VAL A 42 -1.43 5.08 -6.96
C VAL A 42 0.03 5.54 -7.03
N PRO A 43 0.29 6.85 -7.11
CA PRO A 43 1.63 7.40 -6.99
C PRO A 43 2.29 7.04 -5.66
N LEU A 44 3.59 6.76 -5.69
CA LEU A 44 4.38 6.45 -4.49
C LEU A 44 4.31 7.57 -3.43
N SER A 45 4.31 8.83 -3.86
CA SER A 45 4.16 9.98 -2.96
C SER A 45 2.82 9.98 -2.24
N GLN A 46 1.72 9.69 -2.96
CA GLN A 46 0.39 9.58 -2.39
C GLN A 46 0.32 8.41 -1.40
N PHE A 47 0.79 7.23 -1.80
CA PHE A 47 0.80 6.05 -0.95
C PHE A 47 1.57 6.30 0.37
N SER A 48 2.75 6.92 0.28
CA SER A 48 3.59 7.20 1.44
C SER A 48 2.96 8.22 2.40
N ASN A 49 2.09 9.09 1.88
CA ASN A 49 1.37 10.08 2.68
C ASN A 49 0.10 9.52 3.32
N GLU A 50 -0.60 8.61 2.66
CA GLU A 50 -1.91 8.10 3.10
C GLU A 50 -1.83 6.78 3.88
N TYR A 51 -0.74 6.03 3.74
CA TYR A 51 -0.61 4.70 4.34
C TYR A 51 0.56 4.65 5.33
N ILE A 52 0.35 3.91 6.43
CA ILE A 52 1.36 3.65 7.47
C ILE A 52 1.78 2.20 7.35
N TYR A 53 3.09 1.94 7.41
CA TYR A 53 3.61 0.58 7.41
C TYR A 53 3.07 -0.16 8.64
N ALA A 54 2.30 -1.23 8.41
CA ALA A 54 1.66 -1.99 9.48
C ALA A 54 2.68 -2.88 10.22
N GLY A 55 3.76 -3.27 9.53
CA GLY A 55 4.74 -4.23 10.05
C GLY A 55 4.14 -5.62 10.16
N ARG A 56 4.73 -6.59 9.43
CA ARG A 56 4.43 -8.04 9.48
C ARG A 56 3.27 -8.46 10.41
N ALA A 57 2.14 -8.85 9.79
CA ALA A 57 1.38 -9.98 10.33
C ALA A 57 2.29 -11.23 10.36
#